data_AF-A0A8B7R6R7-F1
#
_entry.id   AF-A0A8B7R6R7-F1
#
_cell.length_a   1.000
_cell.length_b   1.000
_cell.length_c   1.000
_cell.angle_alpha   90.00
_cell.angle_beta   90.00
_cell.angle_gamma   90.00
#
_symmetry.space_group_name_H-M   'P 1'
#
loop_
_entity.id
_entity.type
_entity.pdbx_description
1 polymer ?
#
loop_
_entity_poly.entity_id
_entity_poly.type
_entity_poly.pdbx_seq_one_letter_code
_entity_poly.pdbx_strand_id
1 'polypeptide(L)'
;MSKKKGLSAEEKRARMMEIFFETKDVFQLKDMEKIAPKEKGITAMSVKEVLQSLVDDGMVDCERIGTSNYYWAFPSKALHARKRKLEVLESQLSEGNQKHENLQKSIEKAKIGRHETEERTMLAKELSSLRDQREQLKAEVEKYKECDPQVVEEIRQANKAAKEAANRWTDNIFAIKSWAKRKFGFEENKIDKNFGIPEDFDYID
;
A
#
# COMPACT_ATOMS: atom_id res chain seq x y z
N MET A 1 31.66 -64.39 -32.80
CA MET A 1 30.73 -63.37 -33.33
C MET A 1 30.13 -62.62 -32.13
N SER A 2 30.70 -61.47 -31.78
CA SER A 2 30.26 -60.68 -30.62
C SER A 2 28.83 -60.19 -30.85
N LYS A 3 27.90 -60.45 -29.91
CA LYS A 3 26.54 -59.92 -29.95
C LYS A 3 26.64 -58.39 -30.00
N LYS A 4 26.19 -57.78 -31.10
CA LYS A 4 26.13 -56.32 -31.25
C LYS A 4 25.39 -55.74 -30.03
N LYS A 5 26.10 -54.96 -29.22
CA LYS A 5 25.54 -54.26 -28.05
C LYS A 5 24.41 -53.34 -28.56
N GLY A 6 23.23 -53.42 -27.94
CA GLY A 6 22.10 -52.56 -28.30
C GLY A 6 22.44 -51.08 -28.03
N LEU A 7 21.80 -50.18 -28.78
CA LEU A 7 21.94 -48.73 -28.57
C LEU A 7 21.45 -48.35 -27.17
N SER A 8 22.24 -47.56 -26.45
CA SER A 8 21.84 -46.89 -25.21
C SER A 8 20.77 -45.83 -25.46
N ALA A 9 20.11 -45.37 -24.39
CA ALA A 9 19.10 -44.30 -24.50
C ALA A 9 19.68 -43.02 -25.12
N GLU A 10 20.87 -42.60 -24.70
CA GLU A 10 21.51 -41.39 -25.21
C GLU A 10 21.93 -41.53 -26.68
N GLU A 11 22.45 -42.69 -27.09
CA GLU A 11 22.77 -42.94 -28.50
C GLU A 11 21.52 -42.92 -29.38
N LYS A 12 20.37 -43.41 -28.89
CA LYS A 12 19.10 -43.30 -29.62
C LYS A 12 18.67 -41.84 -29.75
N ARG A 13 18.79 -41.03 -28.68
CA ARG A 13 18.47 -39.60 -28.70
C ARG A 13 19.34 -38.83 -29.70
N ALA A 14 20.65 -39.03 -29.65
CA ALA A 14 21.60 -38.40 -30.58
C ALA A 14 21.29 -38.75 -32.03
N ARG A 15 21.07 -40.04 -32.33
CA ARG A 15 20.73 -40.49 -33.67
C ARG A 15 19.37 -40.01 -34.16
N MET A 16 18.39 -39.87 -33.27
CA MET A 16 17.09 -39.28 -33.61
C MET A 16 17.25 -37.81 -33.99
N MET A 17 18.08 -37.05 -33.27
CA MET A 17 18.39 -35.66 -33.58
C MET A 17 19.10 -35.51 -34.93
N GLU A 18 20.00 -36.43 -35.29
CA GLU A 18 20.65 -36.44 -36.60
C GLU A 18 19.62 -36.47 -37.74
N ILE A 19 18.53 -37.26 -37.62
CA ILE A 19 17.47 -37.31 -38.64
C ILE A 19 16.91 -35.92 -38.88
N PHE A 20 16.52 -35.21 -37.82
CA PHE A 20 15.96 -33.86 -37.93
C PHE A 20 16.96 -32.86 -38.53
N PHE A 21 18.23 -32.94 -38.14
CA PHE A 21 19.25 -32.00 -38.59
C PHE A 21 19.76 -32.25 -40.02
N GLU A 22 19.78 -33.51 -40.45
CA GLU A 22 20.14 -33.91 -41.82
C GLU A 22 19.01 -33.58 -42.80
N THR A 23 17.78 -33.99 -42.46
CA THR A 23 16.61 -33.82 -43.33
C THR A 23 16.07 -32.39 -43.33
N LYS A 24 16.13 -31.71 -42.18
CA LYS A 24 15.57 -30.37 -41.97
C LYS A 24 14.10 -30.31 -42.38
N ASP A 25 13.34 -31.34 -42.02
CA ASP A 25 11.93 -31.49 -42.37
C ASP A 25 11.06 -31.67 -41.12
N VAL A 26 9.75 -31.64 -41.32
CA VAL A 26 8.72 -31.79 -40.30
C VAL A 26 8.07 -33.17 -40.44
N PHE A 27 8.01 -33.91 -39.34
CA PHE A 27 7.53 -35.28 -39.34
C PHE A 27 6.31 -35.48 -38.45
N GLN A 28 5.44 -36.41 -38.83
CA GLN A 28 4.48 -36.99 -37.89
C GLN A 28 5.10 -38.19 -37.18
N LEU A 29 4.51 -38.60 -36.05
CA LEU A 29 4.96 -39.79 -35.31
C LEU A 29 5.05 -41.03 -36.22
N LYS A 30 4.08 -41.22 -37.12
CA LYS A 30 4.04 -42.35 -38.06
C LYS A 30 5.21 -42.36 -39.05
N ASP A 31 5.74 -41.18 -39.39
CA ASP A 31 6.89 -41.06 -40.29
C ASP A 31 8.18 -41.38 -39.52
N MET A 32 8.31 -40.85 -38.29
CA MET A 32 9.43 -41.15 -37.41
C MET A 32 9.51 -42.64 -37.06
N GLU A 33 8.37 -43.31 -36.82
CA GLU A 33 8.29 -44.75 -36.58
C GLU A 33 8.79 -45.60 -37.76
N LYS A 34 8.86 -45.03 -38.98
CA LYS A 34 9.43 -45.70 -40.16
C LYS A 34 10.89 -45.32 -40.41
N ILE A 35 11.21 -44.03 -40.32
CA ILE A 35 12.54 -43.49 -40.68
C ILE A 35 13.58 -43.87 -39.62
N ALA A 36 13.26 -43.70 -38.33
CA ALA A 36 14.22 -43.92 -37.25
C ALA A 36 14.74 -45.37 -37.14
N PRO A 37 13.90 -46.42 -37.29
CA PRO A 37 14.40 -47.79 -37.35
C PRO A 37 15.19 -48.09 -38.62
N LYS A 38 14.74 -47.57 -39.77
CA LYS A 38 15.32 -47.86 -41.09
C LYS A 38 16.70 -47.23 -41.26
N GLU A 39 16.85 -45.95 -40.91
CA GLU A 39 18.06 -45.18 -41.22
C GLU A 39 19.06 -45.18 -40.07
N LYS A 40 18.58 -45.17 -38.83
CA LYS A 40 19.45 -45.01 -37.65
C LYS A 40 19.47 -46.22 -36.72
N GLY A 41 18.67 -47.26 -37.03
CA GLY A 41 18.66 -48.53 -36.29
C GLY A 41 18.00 -48.44 -34.90
N ILE A 42 17.17 -47.42 -34.67
CA ILE A 42 16.44 -47.26 -33.41
C ILE A 42 15.32 -48.30 -33.36
N THR A 43 15.18 -49.03 -32.26
CA THR A 43 14.12 -50.04 -32.13
C THR A 43 12.73 -49.38 -32.24
N ALA A 44 11.86 -49.89 -33.13
CA ALA A 44 10.55 -49.31 -33.43
C ALA A 44 9.71 -49.03 -32.17
N MET A 45 9.67 -49.96 -31.22
CA MET A 45 8.93 -49.80 -29.96
C MET A 45 9.44 -48.63 -29.09
N SER A 46 10.69 -48.21 -29.26
CA SER A 46 11.29 -47.12 -28.48
C SER A 46 11.25 -45.75 -29.18
N VAL A 47 10.81 -45.67 -30.44
CA VAL A 47 10.84 -44.40 -31.20
C VAL A 47 9.99 -43.33 -30.52
N LYS A 48 8.76 -43.67 -30.10
CA LYS A 48 7.85 -42.74 -29.43
C LYS A 48 8.43 -42.20 -28.12
N GLU A 49 9.01 -43.07 -27.30
CA GLU A 49 9.60 -42.70 -26.00
C GLU A 49 10.81 -41.79 -26.19
N VAL A 50 11.71 -42.15 -27.12
CA VAL A 50 12.90 -41.35 -27.44
C VAL A 50 12.50 -39.98 -28.00
N LEU A 51 11.52 -39.93 -28.91
CA LEU A 51 11.02 -38.68 -29.46
C LEU A 51 10.40 -37.80 -28.36
N GLN A 52 9.59 -38.37 -27.47
CA GLN A 52 9.00 -37.64 -26.36
C GLN A 52 10.07 -37.08 -25.43
N SER A 53 11.09 -37.87 -25.08
CA SER A 53 12.20 -37.40 -24.23
C SER A 53 12.99 -36.22 -24.84
N LEU A 54 13.02 -36.09 -26.17
CA LEU A 54 13.66 -34.97 -26.85
C LEU A 54 12.76 -33.73 -26.88
N VAL A 55 11.43 -33.93 -26.95
CA VAL A 55 10.45 -32.86 -26.84
C VAL A 55 10.43 -32.29 -25.41
N ASP A 56 10.44 -33.16 -24.41
CA ASP A 56 10.42 -32.77 -23.00
C ASP A 56 11.65 -31.92 -22.62
N ASP A 57 12.82 -32.23 -23.19
CA ASP A 57 14.06 -31.46 -23.02
C ASP A 57 14.16 -30.25 -23.98
N GLY A 58 13.13 -29.99 -24.79
CA GLY A 58 13.07 -28.85 -25.72
C GLY A 58 14.02 -28.92 -26.92
N MET A 59 14.62 -30.09 -27.16
CA MET A 59 15.53 -30.36 -28.28
C MET A 59 14.78 -30.54 -29.60
N VAL A 60 13.58 -31.11 -29.55
CA VAL A 60 12.64 -31.22 -30.66
C VAL A 60 11.40 -30.40 -30.35
N ASP A 61 10.94 -29.60 -31.31
CA ASP A 61 9.66 -28.93 -31.21
C ASP A 61 8.53 -29.90 -31.52
N CYS A 62 7.42 -29.75 -30.81
CA CYS A 62 6.17 -30.45 -31.09
C CYS A 62 5.04 -29.44 -31.08
N GLU A 63 4.25 -29.40 -32.15
CA GLU A 63 3.05 -28.57 -32.24
C GLU A 63 1.89 -29.41 -32.74
N ARG A 64 0.71 -29.19 -32.16
CA ARG A 64 -0.51 -29.86 -32.57
C ARG A 64 -1.24 -29.01 -33.58
N ILE A 65 -1.36 -29.52 -34.81
CA ILE A 65 -2.10 -28.86 -35.88
C ILE A 65 -3.28 -29.77 -36.25
N GLY A 66 -4.49 -29.33 -35.91
CA GLY A 66 -5.72 -30.12 -36.03
C GLY A 66 -5.69 -31.36 -35.12
N THR A 67 -5.80 -32.55 -35.72
CA THR A 67 -5.81 -33.83 -35.00
C THR A 67 -4.43 -34.47 -34.86
N SER A 68 -3.39 -33.87 -35.46
CA SER A 68 -2.06 -34.48 -35.59
C SER A 68 -0.99 -33.64 -34.89
N ASN A 69 -0.01 -34.32 -34.29
CA ASN A 69 1.19 -33.69 -33.76
C ASN A 69 2.30 -33.71 -34.82
N TYR A 70 2.98 -32.59 -34.97
CA TYR A 70 4.08 -32.38 -35.89
C TYR A 70 5.35 -32.12 -35.10
N TYR A 71 6.44 -32.78 -35.50
CA TYR A 71 7.72 -32.75 -34.81
C TYR A 71 8.81 -32.23 -35.76
N TRP A 72 9.65 -31.32 -35.28
CA TRP A 72 10.78 -30.81 -36.06
C TRP A 72 11.91 -30.32 -35.16
N ALA A 73 13.12 -30.27 -35.70
CA ALA A 73 14.23 -29.59 -35.05
C ALA A 73 15.18 -29.03 -36.12
N PHE A 74 15.52 -27.75 -36.00
CA PHE A 74 16.44 -27.09 -36.93
C PHE A 74 17.75 -26.72 -36.22
N PRO A 75 18.92 -26.94 -36.84
CA PRO A 75 20.22 -26.57 -36.26
C PRO A 75 20.32 -25.08 -35.87
N SER A 76 19.62 -24.21 -36.60
CA SER A 76 19.67 -22.75 -36.38
C SER A 76 18.85 -22.28 -35.17
N LYS A 77 17.92 -23.10 -34.65
CA LYS A 77 16.98 -22.69 -33.59
C LYS A 77 17.71 -22.23 -32.32
N ALA A 78 18.67 -23.03 -31.84
CA ALA A 78 19.42 -22.71 -30.63
C ALA A 78 20.20 -21.39 -30.78
N LEU A 79 20.77 -21.14 -31.96
CA LEU A 79 21.46 -19.90 -32.26
C LEU A 79 20.49 -18.70 -32.26
N HIS A 80 19.35 -18.81 -32.93
CA HIS A 80 18.36 -17.73 -32.99
C HIS A 80 17.74 -17.43 -31.62
N ALA A 81 17.45 -18.47 -30.82
CA ALA A 81 16.95 -18.30 -29.46
C ALA A 81 17.95 -17.53 -28.58
N ARG A 82 19.25 -17.88 -28.66
CA ARG A 82 20.31 -17.16 -27.95
C ARG A 82 20.48 -15.73 -28.44
N LYS A 83 20.46 -15.49 -29.75
CA LYS A 83 20.53 -14.12 -30.31
C LYS A 83 19.37 -13.24 -29.84
N ARG A 84 18.13 -13.73 -29.92
CA ARG A 84 16.95 -13.00 -29.44
C ARG A 84 17.05 -12.73 -27.94
N LYS A 85 17.53 -13.70 -27.15
CA LYS A 85 17.72 -13.50 -25.70
C LYS A 85 18.78 -12.44 -25.43
N LEU A 86 19.86 -12.41 -26.20
CA LEU A 86 20.91 -11.42 -26.11
C LEU A 86 20.38 -10.02 -26.45
N GLU A 87 19.66 -9.84 -27.56
CA GLU A 87 19.03 -8.56 -27.93
C GLU A 87 18.09 -8.03 -26.83
N VAL A 88 17.28 -8.91 -26.24
CA VAL A 88 16.39 -8.54 -25.12
C VAL A 88 17.19 -8.09 -23.90
N LEU A 89 18.26 -8.82 -23.54
CA LEU A 89 19.11 -8.46 -22.41
C LEU A 89 19.87 -7.15 -22.63
N GLU A 90 20.36 -6.91 -23.85
CA GLU A 90 21.02 -5.66 -24.23
C GLU A 90 20.06 -4.46 -24.14
N SER A 91 18.82 -4.62 -24.62
CA SER A 91 17.76 -3.61 -24.46
C SER A 91 17.46 -3.32 -23.00
N GLN A 92 17.29 -4.36 -22.16
CA GLN A 92 17.06 -4.20 -20.72
C GLN A 92 18.23 -3.52 -20.01
N LEU A 93 19.46 -3.85 -20.38
CA LEU A 93 20.67 -3.22 -19.85
C LEU A 93 20.73 -1.74 -20.22
N SER A 94 20.43 -1.40 -21.47
CA SER A 94 20.39 -0.02 -21.95
C SER A 94 19.34 0.80 -21.19
N GLU A 95 18.11 0.29 -21.05
CA GLU A 95 17.06 0.93 -20.28
C GLU A 95 17.43 1.10 -18.80
N GLY A 96 18.03 0.07 -18.20
CA GLY A 96 18.51 0.11 -16.82
C GLY A 96 19.57 1.19 -16.61
N ASN A 97 20.55 1.28 -17.52
CA ASN A 97 21.60 2.29 -17.48
C ASN A 97 21.02 3.70 -17.62
N GLN A 98 20.08 3.91 -18.54
CA GLN A 98 19.45 5.21 -18.72
C GLN A 98 18.66 5.65 -17.47
N LYS A 99 17.92 4.72 -16.85
CA LYS A 99 17.22 4.97 -15.58
C LYS A 99 18.18 5.32 -14.47
N HIS A 100 19.29 4.58 -14.35
CA HIS A 100 20.32 4.83 -13.36
C HIS A 100 20.94 6.23 -13.52
N GLU A 101 21.32 6.61 -14.74
CA GLU A 101 21.88 7.94 -15.02
C GLU A 101 20.89 9.07 -14.67
N ASN A 102 19.60 8.89 -15.02
CA ASN A 102 18.56 9.85 -14.71
C ASN A 102 18.30 9.99 -13.21
N LEU A 103 18.35 8.87 -12.47
CA LEU A 103 18.24 8.87 -11.01
C LEU A 103 19.44 9.55 -10.37
N GLN A 104 20.66 9.29 -10.84
CA GLN A 104 21.86 9.96 -10.36
C GLN A 104 21.79 11.48 -10.56
N LYS A 105 21.36 11.94 -11.75
CA LYS A 105 21.15 13.37 -12.01
C LYS A 105 20.10 13.97 -11.08
N SER A 106 19.02 13.24 -10.78
CA SER A 106 17.97 13.67 -9.85
C SER A 106 18.47 13.76 -8.41
N ILE A 107 19.26 12.79 -7.97
CA ILE A 107 19.91 12.78 -6.65
C ILE A 107 20.85 13.97 -6.52
N GLU A 108 21.69 14.23 -7.53
CA GLU A 108 22.62 15.35 -7.50
C GLU A 108 21.89 16.69 -7.41
N LYS A 109 20.84 16.89 -8.23
CA LYS A 109 19.98 18.07 -8.12
C LYS A 109 19.33 18.22 -6.74
N ALA A 110 18.88 17.12 -6.13
CA ALA A 110 18.25 17.15 -4.81
C ALA A 110 19.26 17.39 -3.67
N LYS A 111 20.54 17.07 -3.86
CA LYS A 111 21.62 17.34 -2.92
C LYS A 111 22.04 18.81 -2.91
N ILE A 112 21.85 19.54 -4.02
CA ILE A 112 22.12 20.98 -4.07
C ILE A 112 21.30 21.69 -2.98
N GLY A 113 21.99 22.35 -2.05
CA GLY A 113 21.36 23.05 -0.92
C GLY A 113 20.87 22.15 0.23
N ARG A 114 21.07 20.83 0.13
CA ARG A 114 20.80 19.84 1.18
C ARG A 114 22.07 19.08 1.56
N HIS A 115 23.19 19.79 1.64
CA HIS A 115 24.43 19.20 2.10
C HIS A 115 24.29 18.77 3.57
N GLU A 116 24.83 17.60 3.91
CA GLU A 116 24.97 17.17 5.30
C GLU A 116 26.14 17.91 5.91
N THR A 117 25.85 19.10 6.45
CA THR A 117 26.79 19.89 7.22
C THR A 117 26.48 19.77 8.71
N GLU A 118 27.49 19.96 9.56
CA GLU A 118 27.29 20.05 11.01
C GLU A 118 26.30 21.17 11.38
N GLU A 119 26.31 22.27 10.63
CA GLU A 119 25.34 23.35 10.78
C GLU A 119 23.90 22.86 10.56
N ARG A 120 23.65 22.06 9.51
CA ARG A 120 22.31 21.51 9.24
C ARG A 120 21.86 20.55 10.33
N THR A 121 22.76 19.71 10.86
CA THR A 121 22.40 18.77 11.93
C THR A 121 22.10 19.52 13.23
N MET A 122 22.85 20.58 13.55
CA MET A 122 22.56 21.47 14.67
C MET A 122 21.23 22.19 14.51
N LEU A 123 20.98 22.81 13.35
CA LEU A 123 19.71 23.50 13.05
C LEU A 123 18.51 22.55 13.10
N ALA A 124 18.65 21.32 12.61
CA ALA A 124 17.58 20.32 12.70
C ALA A 124 17.27 19.93 14.15
N LYS A 125 18.29 19.82 15.00
CA LYS A 125 18.14 19.55 16.43
C LYS A 125 17.49 20.73 17.16
N GLU A 126 17.93 21.95 16.87
CA GLU A 126 17.35 23.19 17.42
C GLU A 126 15.88 23.33 17.01
N LEU A 127 15.56 23.12 15.74
CA LEU A 127 14.19 23.14 15.23
C LEU A 127 13.30 22.13 15.97
N SER A 128 13.80 20.93 16.25
CA SER A 128 13.06 19.93 17.04
C SER A 128 12.80 20.44 18.45
N SER A 129 13.83 20.94 19.13
CA SER A 129 13.70 21.49 20.48
C SER A 129 12.71 22.65 20.55
N LEU A 130 12.76 23.58 19.59
CA LEU A 130 11.85 24.73 19.52
C LEU A 130 10.40 24.31 19.26
N ARG A 131 10.18 23.26 18.47
CA ARG A 131 8.84 22.68 18.25
C ARG A 131 8.28 22.07 19.52
N ASP A 132 9.11 21.35 20.27
CA ASP A 132 8.70 20.75 21.54
C ASP A 132 8.37 21.84 22.57
N GLN A 133 9.21 22.87 22.68
CA GLN A 133 8.96 24.03 23.54
C GLN A 133 7.67 24.77 23.14
N ARG A 134 7.43 24.97 21.84
CA ARG A 134 6.20 25.60 21.35
C ARG A 134 4.97 24.81 21.78
N GLU A 135 4.98 23.49 21.65
CA GLU A 135 3.83 22.68 22.08
C GLU A 135 3.63 22.68 23.59
N GLN A 136 4.72 22.66 24.37
CA GLN A 136 4.63 22.80 25.82
C GLN A 136 4.01 24.15 26.23
N LEU A 137 4.51 25.25 25.68
CA LEU A 137 3.98 26.59 25.94
C LEU A 137 2.53 26.73 25.48
N LYS A 138 2.18 26.16 24.33
CA LYS A 138 0.80 26.18 23.83
C LYS A 138 -0.13 25.41 24.76
N ALA A 139 0.29 24.23 25.24
CA ALA A 139 -0.47 23.46 26.21
C ALA A 139 -0.59 24.18 27.56
N GLU A 140 0.44 24.92 27.96
CA GLU A 140 0.42 25.75 29.16
C GLU A 140 -0.55 26.92 29.03
N VAL A 141 -0.51 27.66 27.92
CA VAL A 141 -1.46 28.76 27.63
C VAL A 141 -2.90 28.27 27.62
N GLU A 142 -3.17 27.09 27.04
CA GLU A 142 -4.54 26.53 27.02
C GLU A 142 -5.09 26.29 28.44
N LYS A 143 -4.24 25.96 29.42
CA LYS A 143 -4.68 25.82 30.84
C LYS A 143 -5.21 27.13 31.43
N TYR A 144 -4.73 28.27 30.94
CA TYR A 144 -5.09 29.59 31.46
C TYR A 144 -6.12 30.32 30.61
N LYS A 145 -6.69 29.65 29.60
CA LYS A 145 -7.66 30.24 28.67
C LYS A 145 -8.90 30.81 29.36
N GLU A 146 -9.37 30.16 30.42
CA GLU A 146 -10.52 30.62 31.22
C GLU A 146 -10.13 31.73 32.22
N CYS A 147 -8.84 31.91 32.49
CA CYS A 147 -8.30 32.95 33.36
C CYS A 147 -7.88 34.21 32.57
N ASP A 148 -8.29 34.33 31.31
CA ASP A 148 -8.06 35.55 30.53
C ASP A 148 -8.72 36.74 31.26
N PRO A 149 -7.96 37.81 31.59
CA PRO A 149 -8.49 38.98 32.27
C PRO A 149 -9.74 39.56 31.60
N GLN A 150 -9.84 39.48 30.27
CA GLN A 150 -11.00 39.95 29.54
C GLN A 150 -12.22 39.06 29.78
N VAL A 151 -12.05 37.73 29.71
CA VAL A 151 -13.12 36.76 29.99
C VAL A 151 -13.58 36.86 31.45
N VAL A 152 -12.64 37.02 32.39
CA VAL A 152 -12.97 37.20 33.82
C VAL A 152 -13.76 38.49 34.04
N GLU A 153 -13.40 39.58 33.37
CA GLU A 153 -14.12 40.85 33.48
C GLU A 153 -15.53 40.77 32.85
N GLU A 154 -15.68 40.09 31.72
CA GLU A 154 -17.00 39.81 31.12
C GLU A 154 -17.90 39.01 32.06
N ILE A 155 -17.37 37.97 32.72
CA ILE A 155 -18.11 37.20 33.73
C ILE A 155 -18.51 38.08 34.92
N ARG A 156 -17.62 38.96 35.40
CA ARG A 156 -17.93 39.88 36.51
C ARG A 156 -19.07 40.84 36.14
N GLN A 157 -19.05 41.40 34.94
CA GLN A 157 -20.11 42.29 34.46
C GLN A 157 -21.45 41.54 34.30
N ALA A 158 -21.41 40.32 33.75
CA ALA A 158 -22.60 39.47 33.66
C ALA A 158 -23.17 39.12 35.05
N ASN A 159 -22.32 38.77 36.02
CA ASN A 159 -22.73 38.49 37.39
C ASN A 159 -23.36 39.71 38.06
N LYS A 160 -22.82 40.92 37.82
CA LYS A 160 -23.42 42.16 38.33
C LYS A 160 -24.83 42.35 37.77
N ALA A 161 -25.02 42.20 36.46
CA ALA A 161 -26.32 42.33 35.82
C ALA A 161 -27.32 41.26 36.31
N ALA A 162 -26.86 40.01 36.46
CA ALA A 162 -27.67 38.90 36.96
C ALA A 162 -28.11 39.14 38.41
N LYS A 163 -27.22 39.64 39.27
CA LYS A 163 -27.50 40.00 40.67
C LYS A 163 -28.53 41.12 40.76
N GLU A 164 -28.35 42.19 39.99
CA GLU A 164 -29.33 43.29 39.93
C GLU A 164 -30.70 42.81 39.43
N ALA A 165 -30.73 41.91 38.44
CA ALA A 165 -31.97 41.33 37.94
C ALA A 165 -32.65 40.41 38.97
N ALA A 166 -31.89 39.58 39.68
CA ALA A 166 -32.40 38.72 40.75
C ALA A 166 -33.03 39.56 41.88
N ASN A 167 -32.32 40.58 42.36
CA ASN A 167 -32.81 41.47 43.41
C ASN A 167 -34.07 42.26 42.97
N ARG A 168 -34.17 42.64 41.70
CA ARG A 168 -35.39 43.23 41.14
C ARG A 168 -36.58 42.26 41.15
N TRP A 169 -36.35 40.98 40.87
CA TRP A 169 -37.40 39.97 40.98
C TRP A 169 -37.76 39.69 42.45
N THR A 170 -36.80 39.72 43.37
CA THR A 170 -37.03 39.68 44.82
C THR A 170 -37.96 40.83 45.25
N ASP A 171 -37.70 42.07 44.81
CA ASP A 171 -38.59 43.22 45.03
C ASP A 171 -40.01 42.95 44.53
N ASN A 172 -40.13 42.45 43.30
CA ASN A 172 -41.42 42.15 42.68
C ASN A 172 -42.19 41.09 43.47
N ILE A 173 -41.51 40.04 43.94
CA ILE A 173 -42.11 38.98 44.76
C ILE A 173 -42.63 39.57 46.08
N PHE A 174 -41.83 40.36 46.79
CA PHE A 174 -42.26 41.02 48.03
C PHE A 174 -43.42 41.99 47.80
N ALA A 175 -43.41 42.74 46.70
CA ALA A 175 -44.50 43.65 46.33
C ALA A 175 -45.81 42.89 46.09
N ILE A 176 -45.77 41.77 45.35
CA ILE A 176 -46.95 40.93 45.08
C ILE A 176 -47.47 40.28 46.36
N LYS A 177 -46.58 39.75 47.22
CA LYS A 177 -46.95 39.20 48.54
C LYS A 177 -47.69 40.22 49.38
N SER A 178 -47.11 41.42 49.51
CA SER A 178 -47.68 42.53 50.29
C SER A 178 -49.04 42.96 49.73
N TRP A 179 -49.18 43.05 48.41
CA TRP A 179 -50.45 43.39 47.75
C TRP A 179 -51.52 42.30 47.94
N ALA A 180 -51.18 41.03 47.76
CA ALA A 180 -52.11 39.90 47.92
C ALA A 180 -52.63 39.80 49.36
N LYS A 181 -51.74 39.96 50.34
CA LYS A 181 -52.10 40.05 51.77
C LYS A 181 -53.08 41.20 52.03
N ARG A 182 -52.80 42.40 51.50
CA ARG A 182 -53.64 43.59 51.71
C ARG A 182 -54.99 43.53 51.01
N LYS A 183 -55.03 43.01 49.78
CA LYS A 183 -56.22 43.05 48.92
C LYS A 183 -57.17 41.87 49.13
N PHE A 184 -56.63 40.68 49.39
CA PHE A 184 -57.40 39.43 49.50
C PHE A 184 -57.34 38.78 50.89
N GLY A 185 -56.57 39.33 51.83
CA GLY A 185 -56.48 38.81 53.19
C GLY A 185 -55.72 37.48 53.29
N PHE A 186 -54.88 37.15 52.32
CA PHE A 186 -54.09 35.92 52.34
C PHE A 186 -53.00 35.95 53.42
N GLU A 187 -52.82 34.82 54.10
CA GLU A 187 -51.72 34.60 55.04
C GLU A 187 -50.42 34.38 54.27
N GLU A 188 -49.37 35.10 54.69
CA GLU A 188 -48.06 35.12 54.04
C GLU A 188 -47.43 33.72 53.96
N ASN A 189 -47.48 32.96 55.06
CA ASN A 189 -46.97 31.59 55.14
C ASN A 189 -47.67 30.63 54.15
N LYS A 190 -48.95 30.88 53.82
CA LYS A 190 -49.68 30.07 52.82
C LYS A 190 -49.24 30.42 51.41
N ILE A 191 -48.97 31.70 51.12
CA ILE A 191 -48.42 32.14 49.83
C ILE A 191 -47.04 31.51 49.64
N ASP A 192 -46.17 31.62 50.65
CA ASP A 192 -44.80 31.11 50.57
C ASP A 192 -44.76 29.60 50.37
N LYS A 193 -45.55 28.85 51.14
CA LYS A 193 -45.66 27.40 50.98
C LYS A 193 -46.22 26.99 49.60
N ASN A 194 -47.19 27.73 49.06
CA ASN A 194 -47.81 27.40 47.77
C ASN A 194 -46.89 27.70 46.57
N PHE A 195 -46.09 28.76 46.64
CA PHE A 195 -45.17 29.14 45.57
C PHE A 195 -43.73 28.66 45.81
N GLY A 196 -43.49 27.92 46.89
CA GLY A 196 -42.18 27.37 47.22
C GLY A 196 -41.14 28.45 47.56
N ILE A 197 -41.55 29.54 48.19
CA ILE A 197 -40.66 30.62 48.63
C ILE A 197 -40.02 30.20 49.96
N PRO A 198 -38.68 30.06 50.02
CA PRO A 198 -37.98 29.71 51.26
C PRO A 198 -38.13 30.77 52.37
N GLU A 199 -37.96 30.37 53.63
CA GLU A 199 -38.01 31.30 54.77
C GLU A 199 -36.82 32.26 54.82
N ASP A 200 -35.68 31.84 54.27
CA ASP A 200 -34.44 32.61 54.12
C ASP A 200 -34.35 33.33 52.76
N PHE A 201 -35.48 33.45 52.04
CA PHE A 201 -35.51 34.16 50.77
C PHE A 201 -35.30 35.66 50.98
N ASP A 202 -34.14 36.16 50.55
CA ASP A 202 -33.73 37.55 50.68
C ASP A 202 -32.92 38.01 49.45
N TYR A 203 -32.46 39.26 49.46
CA TYR A 203 -31.55 39.80 48.46
C TYR A 203 -30.23 39.03 48.40
N ILE A 204 -29.68 38.96 47.19
CA ILE A 204 -28.35 38.41 46.95
C ILE A 204 -27.31 39.51 47.18
N ASP A 205 -26.30 39.21 47.99
CA ASP A 205 -25.13 40.04 48.34
C ASP A 205 -23.98 40.00 47.33
#